data_AF-A0A660S5Q4-F1
#
_entry.id   AF-A0A660S5Q4-F1
#
_cell.length_a   1.000
_cell.length_b   1.000
_cell.length_c   1.000
_cell.angle_alpha   90.00
_cell.angle_beta   90.00
_cell.angle_gamma   90.00
#
_symmetry.space_group_name_H-M   'P 1'
#
loop_
_entity.id
_entity.type
_entity.pdbx_description
1 polymer ?
#
loop_
_entity_poly.entity_id
_entity_poly.type
_entity_poly.pdbx_seq_one_letter_code
_entity_poly.pdbx_strand_id
1 'polypeptide(L)'
;EAEKVRVKLGYNLIVTAHTKTDFFETVIMHLLRGDSVYGLLGIAYKNGNVIRPILAVNREQVTAFLEENGIQWVDDSTNEKPVYTRNYIRNIIAPHFAKIGGNNFDSKIMNSVLVLRDYVKIANEYVNRKVKETVKIKNGKLHLDLMSFFHYNGVERRMIIVKILDLLAVSHSRNMIYAVEGFISNKPSFYNYNNIFNIAKNSEKAIFWKDSDYKYSLNLGEVLETKYFVLKTEYCKKCEPKKSKNCFYFDAKQIPFPVIVRKFKTGDKMIPFGMNTPKKVKDIFNGEKIPVWERDEYPLIVAGDEIIGIMGVKRSSLYLVNKKGDSAVFEYGRINEN
;
A
#
# COMPACT_ATOMS: atom_id res chain seq x y z
N GLU A 1 6.56 -19.17 -10.79
CA GLU A 1 6.50 -19.77 -12.14
C GLU A 1 5.08 -20.19 -12.52
N ALA A 2 4.43 -21.04 -11.72
CA ALA A 2 3.03 -21.47 -11.94
C ALA A 2 2.03 -20.32 -12.20
N GLU A 3 2.13 -19.19 -11.50
CA GLU A 3 1.25 -18.03 -11.74
C GLU A 3 1.44 -17.39 -13.12
N LYS A 4 2.68 -17.36 -13.64
CA LYS A 4 2.95 -16.88 -15.00
C LYS A 4 2.31 -17.79 -16.04
N VAL A 5 2.39 -19.11 -15.83
CA VAL A 5 1.75 -20.12 -16.68
C VAL A 5 0.23 -20.00 -16.64
N ARG A 6 -0.35 -19.84 -15.44
CA ARG A 6 -1.79 -19.66 -15.24
C ARG A 6 -2.32 -18.48 -16.08
N VAL A 7 -1.67 -17.32 -16.00
CA VAL A 7 -2.06 -16.13 -16.77
C VAL A 7 -1.83 -16.33 -18.26
N LYS A 8 -0.66 -16.83 -18.67
CA LYS A 8 -0.30 -17.02 -20.09
C LYS A 8 -1.24 -17.97 -20.83
N LEU A 9 -1.69 -19.03 -20.15
CA LEU A 9 -2.53 -20.08 -20.73
C LEU A 9 -4.02 -19.91 -20.41
N GLY A 10 -4.41 -18.84 -19.71
CA GLY A 10 -5.81 -18.55 -19.41
C GLY A 10 -6.47 -19.49 -18.38
N TYR A 11 -5.68 -20.16 -17.53
CA TYR A 11 -6.24 -21.02 -16.48
C TYR A 11 -6.85 -20.22 -15.33
N ASN A 12 -7.91 -20.74 -14.73
CA ASN A 12 -8.56 -20.10 -13.58
C ASN A 12 -7.83 -20.35 -12.26
N LEU A 13 -7.27 -21.55 -12.09
CA LEU A 13 -6.75 -22.04 -10.80
C LEU A 13 -5.42 -22.77 -10.95
N ILE A 14 -4.68 -22.84 -9.85
CA ILE A 14 -3.48 -23.65 -9.66
C ILE A 14 -3.79 -24.69 -8.59
N VAL A 15 -3.64 -25.97 -8.91
CA VAL A 15 -3.78 -27.07 -7.95
C VAL A 15 -2.41 -27.46 -7.44
N THR A 16 -2.24 -27.60 -6.13
CA THR A 16 -0.98 -28.09 -5.53
C THR A 16 -1.25 -29.26 -4.60
N ALA A 17 -0.33 -30.23 -4.60
CA ALA A 17 -0.43 -31.48 -3.85
C ALA A 17 0.09 -31.35 -2.39
N HIS A 18 -0.21 -30.24 -1.72
CA HIS A 18 0.15 -30.09 -0.31
C HIS A 18 -0.72 -31.02 0.54
N THR A 19 -0.08 -31.73 1.47
CA THR A 19 -0.64 -32.74 2.36
C THR A 19 -0.73 -32.25 3.81
N LYS A 20 -1.26 -33.11 4.69
CA LYS A 20 -1.30 -32.86 6.13
C LYS A 20 0.10 -32.72 6.75
N THR A 21 1.10 -33.42 6.20
CA THR A 21 2.50 -33.30 6.62
C THR A 21 3.05 -31.91 6.31
N ASP A 22 2.79 -31.37 5.11
CA ASP A 22 3.20 -30.01 4.74
C ASP A 22 2.54 -28.95 5.63
N PHE A 23 1.28 -29.19 6.00
CA PHE A 23 0.55 -28.34 6.94
C PHE A 23 1.24 -28.31 8.31
N PHE A 24 1.53 -29.48 8.89
CA PHE A 24 2.23 -29.59 10.17
C PHE A 24 3.59 -28.89 10.12
N GLU A 25 4.40 -29.17 9.10
CA GLU A 25 5.72 -28.53 8.93
C GLU A 25 5.61 -27.01 8.92
N THR A 26 4.63 -26.48 8.19
CA THR A 26 4.41 -25.04 8.07
C THR A 26 3.99 -24.43 9.41
N VAL A 27 3.10 -25.08 10.16
CA VAL A 27 2.71 -24.62 11.50
C VAL A 27 3.91 -24.57 12.45
N ILE A 28 4.73 -25.62 12.48
CA ILE A 28 5.92 -25.67 13.35
C ILE A 28 6.95 -24.62 12.93
N MET A 29 7.17 -24.43 11.63
CA MET A 29 8.06 -23.38 11.15
C MET A 29 7.63 -21.98 11.58
N HIS A 30 6.34 -21.66 11.46
CA HIS A 30 5.80 -20.37 11.89
C HIS A 30 5.88 -20.18 13.40
N LEU A 31 5.66 -21.25 14.17
CA LEU A 31 5.82 -21.23 15.61
C LEU A 31 7.27 -20.93 16.02
N LEU A 32 8.25 -21.61 15.43
CA LEU A 32 9.67 -21.41 15.72
C LEU A 32 10.19 -20.03 15.31
N ARG A 33 9.60 -19.42 14.27
CA ARG A 33 9.94 -18.06 13.84
C ARG A 33 9.33 -16.97 14.73
N GLY A 34 8.38 -17.31 15.59
CA GLY A 34 7.63 -16.34 16.37
C GLY A 34 6.66 -15.52 15.51
N ASP A 35 6.11 -16.12 14.45
CA ASP A 35 5.17 -15.44 13.57
C ASP A 35 3.83 -15.14 14.26
N SER A 36 3.06 -14.21 13.69
CA SER A 36 1.74 -13.86 14.21
C SER A 36 0.76 -15.05 14.18
N VAL A 37 -0.40 -14.89 14.83
CA VAL A 37 -1.48 -15.89 14.82
C VAL A 37 -1.85 -16.32 13.39
N TYR A 38 -1.70 -15.45 12.39
CA TYR A 38 -1.97 -15.76 10.98
C TYR A 38 -0.99 -16.78 10.39
N GLY A 39 0.28 -16.76 10.80
CA GLY A 39 1.26 -17.78 10.41
C GLY A 39 0.93 -19.13 11.06
N LEU A 40 0.48 -19.12 12.30
CA LEU A 40 0.06 -20.33 13.03
C LEU A 40 -1.19 -20.99 12.44
N LEU A 41 -1.97 -20.28 11.60
CA LEU A 41 -3.08 -20.87 10.86
C LEU A 41 -2.62 -21.87 9.79
N GLY A 42 -1.32 -21.98 9.55
CA GLY A 42 -0.72 -22.92 8.61
C GLY A 42 -1.16 -22.68 7.17
N ILE A 43 -1.11 -23.74 6.37
CA ILE A 43 -1.46 -23.66 4.95
C ILE A 43 -2.98 -23.61 4.78
N ALA A 44 -3.52 -22.59 4.09
CA ALA A 44 -4.94 -22.51 3.76
C ALA A 44 -5.32 -23.47 2.61
N TYR A 45 -6.53 -24.06 2.68
CA TYR A 45 -7.07 -24.89 1.59
C TYR A 45 -7.11 -24.15 0.25
N LYS A 46 -7.55 -22.87 0.29
CA LYS A 46 -7.54 -21.94 -0.84
C LYS A 46 -6.83 -20.66 -0.44
N ASN A 47 -5.93 -20.19 -1.28
CA ASN A 47 -5.30 -18.88 -1.15
C ASN A 47 -5.24 -18.21 -2.53
N GLY A 48 -6.07 -17.20 -2.76
CA GLY A 48 -6.26 -16.61 -4.09
C GLY A 48 -6.66 -17.67 -5.12
N ASN A 49 -5.85 -17.80 -6.17
CA ASN A 49 -6.04 -18.76 -7.26
C ASN A 49 -5.42 -20.14 -6.99
N VAL A 50 -4.79 -20.36 -5.84
CA VAL A 50 -4.18 -21.65 -5.48
C VAL A 50 -5.12 -22.47 -4.60
N ILE A 51 -5.39 -23.72 -4.99
CA ILE A 51 -6.17 -24.70 -4.23
C ILE A 51 -5.34 -25.94 -3.86
N ARG A 52 -5.63 -26.53 -2.70
CA ARG A 52 -4.93 -27.69 -2.12
C ARG A 52 -5.90 -28.80 -1.73
N PRO A 53 -6.42 -29.57 -2.69
CA PRO A 53 -7.47 -30.56 -2.44
C PRO A 53 -7.09 -31.63 -1.42
N ILE A 54 -5.83 -32.05 -1.41
CA ILE A 54 -5.33 -33.16 -0.57
C ILE A 54 -4.72 -32.69 0.76
N LEU A 55 -4.97 -31.45 1.19
CA LEU A 55 -4.38 -30.87 2.40
C LEU A 55 -4.74 -31.63 3.68
N ALA A 56 -5.89 -32.30 3.70
CA ALA A 56 -6.35 -33.10 4.83
C ALA A 56 -5.91 -34.58 4.74
N VAL A 57 -5.16 -34.95 3.69
CA VAL A 57 -4.74 -36.33 3.41
C VAL A 57 -3.30 -36.53 3.89
N ASN A 58 -3.04 -37.70 4.45
CA ASN A 58 -1.73 -38.10 4.97
C ASN A 58 -0.88 -38.73 3.85
N ARG A 59 0.45 -38.73 4.00
CA ARG A 59 1.33 -39.34 3.00
C ARG A 59 1.06 -40.83 2.82
N GLU A 60 0.76 -41.54 3.91
CA GLU A 60 0.45 -42.97 3.87
C GLU A 60 -0.81 -43.27 3.05
N GLN A 61 -1.81 -42.39 3.11
CA GLN A 61 -3.03 -42.52 2.30
C GLN A 61 -2.76 -42.24 0.83
N VAL A 62 -1.85 -41.31 0.51
CA VAL A 62 -1.42 -41.06 -0.86
C VAL A 62 -0.67 -42.27 -1.41
N THR A 63 0.29 -42.82 -0.66
CA THR A 63 1.03 -44.02 -1.08
C THR A 63 0.10 -45.21 -1.29
N ALA A 64 -0.80 -45.49 -0.34
CA ALA A 64 -1.78 -46.56 -0.47
C ALA A 64 -2.65 -46.38 -1.73
N PHE A 65 -3.12 -45.16 -2.00
CA PHE A 65 -3.89 -44.87 -3.21
C PHE A 65 -3.08 -45.12 -4.49
N LEU A 66 -1.80 -44.72 -4.53
CA LEU A 66 -0.93 -44.93 -5.69
C LEU A 66 -0.67 -46.42 -5.91
N GLU A 67 -0.40 -47.17 -4.85
CA GLU A 67 -0.18 -48.62 -4.88
C GLU A 67 -1.44 -49.38 -5.34
N GLU A 68 -2.59 -49.09 -4.73
CA GLU A 68 -3.89 -49.70 -5.08
C GLU A 68 -4.27 -49.49 -6.54
N ASN A 69 -3.87 -48.36 -7.14
CA ASN A 69 -4.16 -48.01 -8.52
C ASN A 69 -3.00 -48.32 -9.48
N GLY A 70 -1.90 -48.91 -9.01
CA GLY A 70 -0.73 -49.22 -9.83
C GLY A 70 -0.08 -47.99 -10.47
N ILE A 71 -0.20 -46.81 -9.85
CA ILE A 71 0.35 -45.56 -10.36
C ILE A 71 1.80 -45.45 -9.92
N GLN A 72 2.73 -45.45 -10.88
CA GLN A 72 4.15 -45.19 -10.59
C GLN A 72 4.37 -43.70 -10.30
N TRP A 73 5.17 -43.41 -9.28
CA TRP A 73 5.62 -42.06 -8.95
C TRP A 73 7.15 -42.00 -8.89
N VAL A 74 7.69 -40.79 -8.95
CA VAL A 74 9.11 -40.51 -8.76
C VAL A 74 9.25 -39.70 -7.48
N ASP A 75 10.06 -40.18 -6.54
CA ASP A 75 10.44 -39.38 -5.39
C ASP A 75 11.45 -38.31 -5.81
N ASP A 76 11.13 -37.05 -5.50
CA ASP A 76 12.01 -35.93 -5.80
C ASP A 76 13.28 -36.03 -4.95
N SER A 77 14.42 -36.27 -5.61
CA SER A 77 15.77 -36.42 -5.03
C SER A 77 16.23 -35.24 -4.16
N THR A 78 15.52 -34.10 -4.21
CA THR A 78 15.80 -32.93 -3.38
C THR A 78 15.45 -33.14 -1.88
N ASN A 79 14.84 -34.27 -1.52
CA ASN A 79 14.42 -34.61 -0.15
C ASN A 79 15.55 -35.13 0.78
N GLU A 80 16.76 -35.43 0.28
CA GLU A 80 17.81 -36.10 1.07
C GLU A 80 18.83 -35.15 1.74
N LYS A 81 18.80 -33.84 1.46
CA LYS A 81 19.74 -32.89 2.09
C LYS A 81 19.16 -32.30 3.39
N PRO A 82 19.82 -32.45 4.56
CA PRO A 82 19.34 -31.93 5.86
C PRO A 82 19.53 -30.42 6.04
N VAL A 83 19.60 -29.65 4.94
CA VAL A 83 19.97 -28.21 4.95
C VAL A 83 18.75 -27.28 5.13
N TYR A 84 17.52 -27.79 5.01
CA TYR A 84 16.30 -27.00 5.14
C TYR A 84 15.53 -27.38 6.41
N THR A 85 15.12 -26.38 7.19
CA THR A 85 14.33 -26.53 8.44
C THR A 85 13.16 -27.50 8.32
N ARG A 86 12.53 -27.60 7.14
CA ARG A 86 11.44 -28.53 6.85
C ARG A 86 11.83 -30.00 6.94
N ASN A 87 12.97 -30.38 6.34
CA ASN A 87 13.44 -31.77 6.37
C ASN A 87 13.74 -32.22 7.80
N TYR A 88 14.31 -31.32 8.61
CA TYR A 88 14.52 -31.58 10.04
C TYR A 88 13.20 -31.74 10.80
N ILE A 89 12.21 -30.87 10.53
CA ILE A 89 10.89 -31.00 11.14
C ILE A 89 10.23 -32.34 10.76
N ARG A 90 10.31 -32.74 9.48
CA ARG A 90 9.72 -34.00 8.99
C ARG A 90 10.41 -35.23 9.56
N ASN A 91 11.73 -35.30 9.47
CA ASN A 91 12.48 -36.54 9.73
C ASN A 91 12.85 -36.71 11.21
N ILE A 92 12.98 -35.61 11.97
CA ILE A 92 13.38 -35.65 13.38
C ILE A 92 12.21 -35.25 14.29
N ILE A 93 11.59 -34.09 14.07
CA ILE A 93 10.57 -33.58 15.00
C ILE A 93 9.26 -34.36 14.92
N ALA A 94 8.73 -34.62 13.73
CA ALA A 94 7.44 -35.28 13.56
C ALA A 94 7.39 -36.69 14.20
N PRO A 95 8.43 -37.56 14.08
CA PRO A 95 8.45 -38.84 14.79
C PRO A 95 8.38 -38.70 16.32
N HIS A 96 9.00 -37.67 16.90
CA HIS A 96 8.89 -37.42 18.34
C HIS A 96 7.47 -36.97 18.74
N PHE A 97 6.80 -36.17 17.91
CA PHE A 97 5.38 -35.86 18.10
C PHE A 97 4.51 -37.12 18.01
N ALA A 98 4.77 -38.02 17.06
CA ALA A 98 4.04 -39.28 16.92
C ALA A 98 4.20 -40.19 18.14
N LYS A 99 5.40 -40.26 18.74
CA LYS A 99 5.66 -41.03 19.97
C LYS A 99 4.81 -40.55 21.16
N ILE A 100 4.53 -39.25 21.26
CA ILE A 100 3.79 -38.66 22.38
C ILE A 100 2.29 -38.58 22.07
N GLY A 101 1.94 -38.09 20.88
CA GLY A 101 0.57 -37.78 20.47
C GLY A 101 -0.13 -38.91 19.72
N GLY A 102 0.55 -40.03 19.45
CA GLY A 102 0.08 -41.13 18.61
C GLY A 102 0.17 -40.83 17.12
N ASN A 103 -0.11 -41.84 16.28
CA ASN A 103 0.00 -41.76 14.81
C ASN A 103 -0.91 -40.70 14.16
N ASN A 104 -1.91 -40.17 14.88
CA ASN A 104 -2.83 -39.13 14.41
C ASN A 104 -2.54 -37.73 14.98
N PHE A 105 -1.32 -37.49 15.50
CA PHE A 105 -0.95 -36.20 16.08
C PHE A 105 -1.14 -35.03 15.11
N ASP A 106 -0.87 -35.23 13.82
CA ASP A 106 -1.00 -34.24 12.77
C ASP A 106 -2.45 -33.77 12.59
N SER A 107 -3.40 -34.70 12.70
CA SER A 107 -4.83 -34.49 12.60
C SER A 107 -5.35 -33.77 13.84
N LYS A 108 -4.82 -34.10 15.03
CA LYS A 108 -5.10 -33.37 16.27
C LYS A 108 -4.65 -31.91 16.16
N ILE A 109 -3.44 -31.66 15.64
CA ILE A 109 -2.91 -30.31 15.42
C ILE A 109 -3.75 -29.57 14.38
N MET A 110 -4.09 -30.22 13.26
CA MET A 110 -4.94 -29.63 12.23
C MET A 110 -6.30 -29.20 12.78
N ASN A 111 -6.95 -30.05 13.58
CA ASN A 111 -8.23 -29.73 14.22
C ASN A 111 -8.11 -28.53 15.17
N SER A 112 -7.06 -28.47 15.99
CA SER A 112 -6.80 -27.31 16.86
C SER A 112 -6.60 -26.02 16.05
N VAL A 113 -5.92 -26.10 14.90
CA VAL A 113 -5.74 -24.94 14.03
C VAL A 113 -7.04 -24.55 13.32
N LEU A 114 -7.91 -25.49 12.96
CA LEU A 114 -9.24 -25.17 12.42
C LEU A 114 -10.08 -24.38 13.43
N VAL A 115 -10.08 -24.79 14.70
CA VAL A 115 -10.72 -24.02 15.78
C VAL A 115 -10.11 -22.62 15.92
N LEU A 116 -8.77 -22.52 15.88
CA LEU A 116 -8.08 -21.23 15.91
C LEU A 116 -8.45 -20.34 14.70
N ARG A 117 -8.65 -20.92 13.51
CA ARG A 117 -9.11 -20.18 12.32
C ARG A 117 -10.48 -19.56 12.54
N ASP A 118 -11.41 -20.28 13.16
CA ASP A 118 -12.75 -19.76 13.44
C ASP A 118 -12.69 -18.57 14.40
N TYR A 119 -11.88 -18.65 15.45
CA TYR A 119 -11.66 -17.51 16.36
C TYR A 119 -11.02 -16.32 15.65
N VAL A 120 -9.99 -16.54 14.81
CA VAL A 120 -9.36 -15.47 14.03
C VAL A 120 -10.33 -14.86 13.02
N LYS A 121 -11.23 -15.66 12.43
CA LYS A 121 -12.27 -15.17 11.53
C LYS A 121 -13.23 -14.22 12.26
N ILE A 122 -13.76 -14.64 13.42
CA ILE A 122 -14.64 -13.81 14.25
C ILE A 122 -13.93 -12.51 14.66
N ALA A 123 -12.68 -12.60 15.12
CA ALA A 123 -11.89 -11.44 15.50
C ALA A 123 -11.68 -10.47 14.31
N ASN A 124 -11.43 -11.00 13.11
CA ASN A 124 -11.30 -10.19 11.90
C ASN A 124 -12.62 -9.50 11.53
N GLU A 125 -13.73 -10.21 11.57
CA GLU A 125 -15.06 -9.64 11.29
C GLU A 125 -15.40 -8.52 12.30
N TYR A 126 -15.12 -8.76 13.58
CA TYR A 126 -15.25 -7.77 14.64
C TYR A 126 -14.44 -6.50 14.34
N VAL A 127 -13.14 -6.64 14.07
CA VAL A 127 -12.26 -5.49 13.81
C VAL A 127 -12.62 -4.79 12.51
N ASN A 128 -12.98 -5.53 11.45
CA ASN A 128 -13.38 -4.93 10.18
C ASN A 128 -14.60 -4.02 10.34
N ARG A 129 -15.54 -4.37 11.21
CA ARG A 129 -16.68 -3.51 11.55
C ARG A 129 -16.21 -2.22 12.23
N LYS A 130 -15.32 -2.32 13.23
CA LYS A 130 -14.73 -1.15 13.91
C LYS A 130 -13.94 -0.25 12.97
N VAL A 131 -13.19 -0.83 12.03
CA VAL A 131 -12.45 -0.08 11.01
C VAL A 131 -13.41 0.68 10.09
N LYS A 132 -14.54 0.08 9.66
CA LYS A 132 -15.55 0.78 8.84
C LYS A 132 -16.20 1.97 9.58
N GLU A 133 -16.37 1.83 10.89
CA GLU A 133 -16.91 2.89 11.77
C GLU A 133 -15.90 4.03 11.94
N THR A 134 -14.60 3.71 12.12
CA THR A 134 -13.56 4.68 12.53
C THR A 134 -12.64 5.17 11.43
N VAL A 135 -12.57 4.49 10.29
CA VAL A 135 -11.69 4.81 9.17
C VAL A 135 -12.52 5.13 7.93
N LYS A 136 -12.31 6.31 7.36
CA LYS A 136 -12.90 6.74 6.08
C LYS A 136 -11.82 6.89 5.03
N ILE A 137 -12.11 6.47 3.80
CA ILE A 137 -11.20 6.67 2.67
C ILE A 137 -11.62 7.96 1.96
N LYS A 138 -10.68 8.88 1.74
CA LYS A 138 -10.88 10.13 0.98
C LYS A 138 -9.64 10.44 0.15
N ASN A 139 -9.81 10.75 -1.13
CA ASN A 139 -8.71 11.06 -2.07
C ASN A 139 -7.56 10.01 -2.03
N GLY A 140 -7.90 8.72 -1.94
CA GLY A 140 -6.93 7.63 -1.80
C GLY A 140 -6.13 7.60 -0.48
N LYS A 141 -6.57 8.31 0.57
CA LYS A 141 -5.96 8.34 1.91
C LYS A 141 -6.91 7.78 2.96
N LEU A 142 -6.35 7.22 4.04
CA LEU A 142 -7.12 6.64 5.14
C LEU A 142 -7.21 7.64 6.30
N HIS A 143 -8.41 8.08 6.63
CA HIS A 143 -8.71 9.03 7.69
C HIS A 143 -9.25 8.27 8.90
N LEU A 144 -8.44 8.12 9.94
CA LEU A 144 -8.79 7.54 11.23
C LEU A 144 -9.33 8.63 12.16
N ASP A 145 -10.54 8.44 12.67
CA ASP A 145 -11.11 9.25 13.76
C ASP A 145 -10.45 8.90 15.10
N LEU A 146 -9.73 9.85 15.69
CA LEU A 146 -8.97 9.61 16.91
C LEU A 146 -9.87 9.54 18.15
N MET A 147 -11.00 10.26 18.16
CA MET A 147 -11.95 10.20 19.28
C MET A 147 -12.49 8.79 19.47
N SER A 148 -13.00 8.19 18.39
CA SER A 148 -13.48 6.80 18.40
C SER A 148 -12.34 5.80 18.64
N PHE A 149 -11.17 6.04 18.06
CA PHE A 149 -10.00 5.18 18.23
C PHE A 149 -9.56 5.06 19.70
N PHE A 150 -9.55 6.16 20.44
CA PHE A 150 -9.14 6.15 21.85
C PHE A 150 -10.18 5.58 22.81
N HIS A 151 -11.44 5.40 22.39
CA HIS A 151 -12.44 4.65 23.16
C HIS A 151 -12.16 3.15 23.20
N TYR A 152 -11.43 2.62 22.22
CA TYR A 152 -11.07 1.21 22.20
C TYR A 152 -9.87 0.91 23.09
N ASN A 153 -9.80 -0.33 23.59
CA ASN A 153 -8.67 -0.77 24.38
C ASN A 153 -7.40 -0.95 23.52
N GLY A 154 -6.24 -1.11 24.15
CA GLY A 154 -4.96 -1.20 23.43
C GLY A 154 -4.85 -2.38 22.44
N VAL A 155 -5.55 -3.49 22.69
CA VAL A 155 -5.55 -4.63 21.76
C VAL A 155 -6.34 -4.29 20.51
N GLU A 156 -7.55 -3.75 20.68
CA GLU A 156 -8.41 -3.32 19.58
C GLU A 156 -7.74 -2.25 18.72
N ARG A 157 -7.11 -1.24 19.35
CA ARG A 157 -6.36 -0.19 18.64
C ARG A 157 -5.24 -0.75 17.77
N ARG A 158 -4.46 -1.71 18.29
CA ARG A 158 -3.42 -2.38 17.49
C ARG A 158 -3.99 -3.17 16.33
N MET A 159 -5.13 -3.85 16.51
CA MET A 159 -5.78 -4.56 15.41
C MET A 159 -6.34 -3.61 14.34
N ILE A 160 -6.87 -2.45 14.74
CA ILE A 160 -7.28 -1.39 13.82
C ILE A 160 -6.06 -0.88 13.02
N ILE A 161 -4.92 -0.63 13.69
CA ILE A 161 -3.67 -0.25 13.02
C ILE A 161 -3.24 -1.31 11.99
N VAL A 162 -3.26 -2.59 12.36
CA VAL A 162 -2.96 -3.69 11.44
C VAL A 162 -3.84 -3.62 10.18
N LYS A 163 -5.16 -3.42 10.35
CA LYS A 163 -6.07 -3.29 9.21
C LYS A 163 -5.83 -2.04 8.37
N ILE A 164 -5.46 -0.91 8.99
CA ILE A 164 -5.06 0.30 8.24
C ILE A 164 -3.83 0.01 7.38
N LEU A 165 -2.83 -0.68 7.93
CA LEU A 165 -1.61 -1.04 7.19
C LEU A 165 -1.90 -2.05 6.07
N ASP A 166 -2.79 -3.03 6.31
CA ASP A 166 -3.27 -3.95 5.27
C ASP A 166 -3.95 -3.18 4.12
N LEU A 167 -4.81 -2.20 4.43
CA LEU A 167 -5.49 -1.36 3.44
C LEU A 167 -4.51 -0.48 2.64
N LEU A 168 -3.36 -0.12 3.21
CA LEU A 168 -2.27 0.54 2.47
C LEU A 168 -1.38 -0.44 1.68
N ALA A 169 -1.64 -1.74 1.75
CA ALA A 169 -0.76 -2.78 1.23
C ALA A 169 0.69 -2.62 1.77
N VAL A 170 0.81 -2.47 3.09
CA VAL A 170 2.09 -2.40 3.81
C VAL A 170 2.25 -3.67 4.63
N SER A 171 3.33 -4.42 4.36
CA SER A 171 3.76 -5.51 5.25
C SER A 171 4.17 -4.90 6.59
N HIS A 172 3.64 -5.44 7.69
CA HIS A 172 3.83 -4.87 9.02
C HIS A 172 4.51 -5.86 9.99
N SER A 173 5.24 -5.28 10.94
CA SER A 173 5.87 -5.99 12.05
C SER A 173 5.34 -5.45 13.37
N ARG A 174 5.58 -6.18 14.47
CA ARG A 174 5.16 -5.73 15.80
C ARG A 174 5.75 -4.37 16.17
N ASN A 175 7.02 -4.14 15.84
CA ASN A 175 7.70 -2.87 16.08
C ASN A 175 7.08 -1.72 15.29
N MET A 176 6.66 -1.97 14.05
CA MET A 176 5.93 -0.97 13.25
C MET A 176 4.59 -0.63 13.90
N ILE A 177 3.82 -1.63 14.34
CA ILE A 177 2.52 -1.42 14.99
C ILE A 177 2.69 -0.58 16.27
N TYR A 178 3.68 -0.89 17.11
CA TYR A 178 3.96 -0.11 18.32
C TYR A 178 4.47 1.30 18.03
N ALA A 179 5.30 1.47 16.98
CA ALA A 179 5.74 2.79 16.56
C ALA A 179 4.56 3.66 16.10
N VAL A 180 3.61 3.08 15.36
CA VAL A 180 2.38 3.76 14.94
C VAL A 180 1.49 4.09 16.14
N GLU A 181 1.23 3.13 17.04
CA GLU A 181 0.44 3.33 18.26
C GLU A 181 1.06 4.44 19.15
N GLY A 182 2.38 4.40 19.31
CA GLY A 182 3.14 5.40 20.06
C GLY A 182 3.10 6.78 19.39
N PHE A 183 3.22 6.85 18.06
CA PHE A 183 3.09 8.11 17.32
C PHE A 183 1.71 8.73 17.50
N ILE A 184 0.64 7.94 17.30
CA ILE A 184 -0.73 8.41 17.46
C ILE A 184 -0.96 8.96 18.87
N SER A 185 -0.36 8.34 19.88
CA SER A 185 -0.46 8.75 21.28
C SER A 185 0.40 9.98 21.65
N ASN A 186 1.47 10.28 20.89
CA ASN A 186 2.47 11.31 21.24
C ASN A 186 2.27 12.66 20.51
N LYS A 187 3.08 13.68 20.85
CA LYS A 187 2.95 15.06 20.34
C LYS A 187 3.33 15.35 18.86
N PRO A 188 4.17 14.60 18.12
CA PRO A 188 4.50 15.00 16.75
C PRO A 188 3.28 14.92 15.82
N SER A 189 3.13 15.90 14.93
CA SER A 189 2.00 16.03 14.00
C SER A 189 2.22 15.31 12.66
N PHE A 190 3.43 14.84 12.39
CA PHE A 190 3.79 14.11 11.18
C PHE A 190 4.85 13.04 11.47
N TYR A 191 4.72 11.90 10.80
CA TYR A 191 5.64 10.77 10.89
C TYR A 191 5.72 10.05 9.55
N ASN A 192 6.94 9.88 9.06
CA ASN A 192 7.25 9.04 7.91
C ASN A 192 7.95 7.79 8.43
N TYR A 193 7.35 6.62 8.21
CA TYR A 193 7.95 5.35 8.65
C TYR A 193 8.85 4.81 7.54
N ASN A 194 10.17 5.07 7.64
CA ASN A 194 11.20 4.53 6.74
C ASN A 194 10.89 4.67 5.23
N ASN A 195 10.24 5.76 4.81
CA ASN A 195 9.75 6.00 3.45
C ASN A 195 8.74 4.96 2.93
N ILE A 196 8.13 4.16 3.81
CA ILE A 196 7.13 3.15 3.44
C ILE A 196 5.73 3.80 3.35
N PHE A 197 5.39 4.60 4.35
CA PHE A 197 4.13 5.34 4.44
C PHE A 197 4.27 6.54 5.37
N ASN A 198 3.28 7.42 5.30
CA ASN A 198 3.19 8.64 6.06
C ASN A 198 1.97 8.63 6.98
N ILE A 199 2.10 9.25 8.15
CA ILE A 199 1.01 9.60 9.06
C ILE A 199 1.09 11.08 9.38
N ALA A 200 -0.02 11.79 9.25
CA ALA A 200 -0.19 13.13 9.82
C ALA A 200 -1.37 13.10 10.80
N LYS A 201 -1.30 13.88 11.88
CA LYS A 201 -2.40 13.94 12.85
C LYS A 201 -2.60 15.32 13.45
N ASN A 202 -3.82 15.56 13.89
CA ASN A 202 -4.20 16.64 14.80
C ASN A 202 -4.88 16.03 16.04
N SER A 203 -5.62 16.83 16.81
CA SER A 203 -6.37 16.36 17.99
C SER A 203 -7.55 15.44 17.65
N GLU A 204 -8.09 15.52 16.44
CA GLU A 204 -9.34 14.84 16.06
C GLU A 204 -9.11 13.61 15.19
N LYS A 205 -8.11 13.63 14.31
CA LYS A 205 -7.90 12.60 13.29
C LYS A 205 -6.43 12.33 13.01
N ALA A 206 -6.16 11.12 12.54
CA ALA A 206 -4.90 10.73 11.91
C ALA A 206 -5.16 10.31 10.46
N ILE A 207 -4.26 10.70 9.56
CA ILE A 207 -4.38 10.48 8.12
C ILE A 207 -3.17 9.68 7.68
N PHE A 208 -3.41 8.54 7.04
CA PHE A 208 -2.40 7.65 6.54
C PHE A 208 -2.41 7.61 5.01
N TRP A 209 -1.22 7.62 4.40
CA TRP A 209 -1.08 7.49 2.96
C TRP A 209 0.30 6.93 2.60
N LYS A 210 0.40 6.41 1.37
CA LYS A 210 1.68 6.11 0.72
C LYS A 210 1.97 7.19 -0.30
N ASP A 211 3.24 7.58 -0.41
CA ASP A 211 3.64 8.47 -1.47
C ASP A 211 3.48 7.76 -2.81
N SER A 212 2.75 8.39 -3.73
CA SER A 212 2.77 8.04 -5.13
C SER A 212 3.73 8.97 -5.84
N ASP A 213 4.82 8.44 -6.41
CA ASP A 213 5.65 9.22 -7.31
C ASP A 213 4.91 9.44 -8.62
N TYR A 214 4.76 10.71 -9.00
CA TYR A 214 4.32 11.07 -10.33
C TYR A 214 5.21 12.19 -10.89
N LYS A 215 5.57 12.02 -12.16
CA LYS A 215 6.31 12.98 -12.97
C LYS A 215 5.83 12.79 -14.40
N TYR A 216 5.15 13.78 -14.93
CA TYR A 216 4.63 13.77 -16.30
C TYR A 216 5.34 14.84 -17.11
N SER A 217 5.45 14.59 -18.41
CA SER A 217 5.84 15.58 -19.41
C SER A 217 4.56 16.10 -20.06
N LEU A 218 4.42 17.42 -20.23
CA LEU A 218 3.24 18.03 -20.82
C LEU A 218 3.64 19.11 -21.84
N ASN A 219 3.24 18.94 -23.09
CA ASN A 219 3.42 19.92 -24.17
C ASN A 219 2.23 20.88 -24.25
N LEU A 220 2.45 22.02 -24.89
CA LEU A 220 1.40 22.99 -25.17
C LEU A 220 0.32 22.38 -26.07
N GLY A 221 -0.94 22.46 -25.64
CA GLY A 221 -2.09 21.88 -26.34
C GLY A 221 -2.52 20.51 -25.81
N GLU A 222 -1.76 19.91 -24.88
CA GLU A 222 -2.07 18.61 -24.29
C GLU A 222 -2.91 18.74 -23.02
N VAL A 223 -3.61 17.64 -22.69
CA VAL A 223 -4.38 17.44 -21.46
C VAL A 223 -3.77 16.28 -20.69
N LEU A 224 -3.48 16.52 -19.41
CA LEU A 224 -3.08 15.50 -18.44
C LEU A 224 -4.24 15.24 -17.48
N GLU A 225 -4.78 14.04 -17.52
CA GLU A 225 -5.78 13.56 -16.57
C GLU A 225 -5.15 12.53 -15.64
N THR A 226 -5.33 12.73 -14.34
CA THR A 226 -4.86 11.85 -13.27
C THR A 226 -6.02 11.54 -12.33
N LYS A 227 -5.85 10.62 -11.39
CA LYS A 227 -6.87 10.36 -10.35
C LYS A 227 -7.17 11.56 -9.42
N TYR A 228 -6.33 12.59 -9.39
CA TYR A 228 -6.47 13.72 -8.45
C TYR A 228 -6.83 15.04 -9.13
N PHE A 229 -6.47 15.18 -10.41
CA PHE A 229 -6.62 16.43 -11.13
C PHE A 229 -6.63 16.22 -12.64
N VAL A 230 -7.19 17.20 -13.33
CA VAL A 230 -7.03 17.45 -14.76
C VAL A 230 -6.20 18.73 -14.92
N LEU A 231 -5.19 18.68 -15.78
CA LEU A 231 -4.38 19.84 -16.16
C LEU A 231 -4.36 19.94 -17.68
N LYS A 232 -4.90 21.03 -18.21
CA LYS A 232 -4.94 21.33 -19.64
C LYS A 232 -3.98 22.46 -19.96
N THR A 233 -3.29 22.35 -21.09
CA THR A 233 -2.49 23.45 -21.64
C THR A 233 -3.05 23.89 -22.98
N GLU A 234 -3.10 25.20 -23.22
CA GLU A 234 -3.58 25.75 -24.49
C GLU A 234 -2.76 26.96 -24.92
N TYR A 235 -2.58 27.07 -26.23
CA TYR A 235 -2.09 28.30 -26.84
C TYR A 235 -3.22 29.30 -26.99
N CYS A 236 -2.99 30.53 -26.55
CA CYS A 236 -3.99 31.57 -26.53
C CYS A 236 -3.43 32.87 -27.12
N LYS A 237 -3.95 33.29 -28.28
CA LYS A 237 -3.49 34.47 -29.01
C LYS A 237 -4.03 35.74 -28.38
N LYS A 238 -3.16 36.62 -27.89
CA LYS A 238 -3.49 37.96 -27.33
C LYS A 238 -4.64 37.97 -26.32
N CYS A 239 -4.77 36.96 -25.46
CA CYS A 239 -5.83 36.94 -24.45
C CYS A 239 -5.45 37.68 -23.17
N GLU A 240 -6.47 38.19 -22.48
CA GLU A 240 -6.29 38.87 -21.21
C GLU A 240 -6.14 37.86 -20.07
N PRO A 241 -5.06 37.94 -19.27
CA PRO A 241 -4.87 37.06 -18.12
C PRO A 241 -5.97 37.24 -17.08
N LYS A 242 -6.73 36.17 -16.82
CA LYS A 242 -7.70 36.16 -15.73
C LYS A 242 -6.98 35.91 -14.40
N LYS A 243 -7.34 36.66 -13.36
CA LYS A 243 -6.86 36.39 -11.99
C LYS A 243 -7.55 35.14 -11.45
N SER A 244 -6.89 33.99 -11.53
CA SER A 244 -7.38 32.72 -10.99
C SER A 244 -6.24 31.90 -10.39
N LYS A 245 -6.55 31.12 -9.35
CA LYS A 245 -5.64 30.10 -8.82
C LYS A 245 -5.63 28.81 -9.67
N ASN A 246 -6.68 28.61 -10.47
CA ASN A 246 -6.88 27.44 -11.31
C ASN A 246 -6.48 27.67 -12.76
N CYS A 247 -6.16 28.91 -13.15
CA CYS A 247 -5.80 29.24 -14.52
C CYS A 247 -4.59 30.18 -14.50
N PHE A 248 -3.45 29.70 -14.98
CA PHE A 248 -2.20 30.48 -15.04
C PHE A 248 -1.83 30.80 -16.47
N TYR A 249 -1.36 32.02 -16.68
CA TYR A 249 -0.95 32.55 -17.96
C TYR A 249 0.53 32.89 -17.93
N PHE A 250 1.25 32.44 -18.95
CA PHE A 250 2.67 32.69 -19.11
C PHE A 250 2.98 33.00 -20.58
N ASP A 251 4.08 33.69 -20.84
CA ASP A 251 4.49 34.03 -22.22
C ASP A 251 4.82 32.75 -23.01
N ALA A 252 4.04 32.49 -24.08
CA ALA A 252 4.14 31.27 -24.87
C ALA A 252 5.50 31.09 -25.56
N LYS A 253 6.23 32.18 -25.80
CA LYS A 253 7.53 32.15 -26.50
C LYS A 253 8.70 31.91 -25.56
N GLN A 254 8.53 32.19 -24.27
CA GLN A 254 9.61 32.12 -23.29
C GLN A 254 9.62 30.80 -22.52
N ILE A 255 8.48 30.12 -22.37
CA ILE A 255 8.44 28.85 -21.64
C ILE A 255 9.10 27.74 -22.47
N PRO A 256 10.10 27.04 -21.91
CA PRO A 256 10.57 25.80 -22.49
C PRO A 256 9.51 24.70 -22.30
N PHE A 257 8.97 24.22 -23.41
CA PHE A 257 8.18 22.98 -23.46
C PHE A 257 9.06 21.79 -23.90
N PRO A 258 8.73 20.55 -23.50
CA PRO A 258 7.65 20.21 -22.57
C PRO A 258 7.93 20.68 -21.14
N VAL A 259 6.88 21.04 -20.42
CA VAL A 259 7.01 21.26 -18.97
C VAL A 259 6.90 19.93 -18.24
N ILE A 260 7.50 19.88 -17.05
CA ILE A 260 7.38 18.74 -16.15
C ILE A 260 6.30 19.04 -15.10
N VAL A 261 5.35 18.13 -14.97
CA VAL A 261 4.30 18.16 -13.94
C VAL A 261 4.64 17.12 -12.88
N ARG A 262 4.91 17.55 -11.65
CA ARG A 262 5.33 16.64 -10.57
C ARG A 262 4.80 17.06 -9.20
N LYS A 263 4.91 16.16 -8.23
CA LYS A 263 4.65 16.48 -6.82
C LYS A 263 5.69 17.43 -6.21
N PHE A 264 5.33 18.00 -5.07
CA PHE A 264 6.24 18.73 -4.20
C PHE A 264 7.36 17.82 -3.67
N LYS A 265 8.58 18.34 -3.64
CA LYS A 265 9.75 17.72 -3.01
C LYS A 265 10.31 18.64 -1.94
N THR A 266 10.74 18.05 -0.82
CA THR A 266 11.42 18.80 0.23
C THR A 266 12.63 19.54 -0.34
N GLY A 267 12.68 20.85 -0.13
CA GLY A 267 13.73 21.73 -0.65
C GLY A 267 13.29 22.58 -1.85
N ASP A 268 12.17 22.25 -2.50
CA ASP A 268 11.65 23.02 -3.63
C ASP A 268 11.48 24.52 -3.29
N LYS A 269 11.86 25.37 -4.24
CA LYS A 269 11.71 26.83 -4.18
C LYS A 269 11.10 27.33 -5.48
N MET A 270 10.32 28.40 -5.38
CA MET A 270 9.83 29.17 -6.53
C MET A 270 9.84 30.66 -6.19
N ILE A 271 9.82 31.54 -7.19
CA ILE A 271 9.64 32.99 -7.00
C ILE A 271 8.14 33.29 -7.11
N PRO A 272 7.39 33.49 -6.02
CA PRO A 272 5.94 33.66 -6.10
C PRO A 272 5.56 34.96 -6.81
N PHE A 273 4.46 34.96 -7.54
CA PHE A 273 3.97 36.15 -8.25
C PHE A 273 3.83 37.36 -7.32
N GLY A 274 4.45 38.47 -7.72
CA GLY A 274 4.51 39.72 -6.96
C GLY A 274 5.71 39.82 -6.02
N MET A 275 6.60 38.82 -6.01
CA MET A 275 7.87 38.82 -5.27
C MET A 275 9.05 38.72 -6.25
N ASN A 276 10.21 39.18 -5.79
CA ASN A 276 11.47 39.12 -6.55
C ASN A 276 12.47 38.11 -5.97
N THR A 277 12.17 37.50 -4.82
CA THR A 277 13.05 36.55 -4.14
C THR A 277 12.42 35.15 -4.08
N PRO A 278 13.22 34.08 -4.20
CA PRO A 278 12.73 32.72 -4.05
C PRO A 278 12.18 32.44 -2.65
N LYS A 279 11.05 31.74 -2.57
CA LYS A 279 10.46 31.22 -1.33
C LYS A 279 10.37 29.71 -1.41
N LYS A 280 10.58 29.02 -0.27
CA LYS A 280 10.38 27.57 -0.22
C LYS A 280 8.90 27.26 -0.47
N VAL A 281 8.63 26.27 -1.31
CA VAL A 281 7.26 25.81 -1.61
C VAL A 281 6.53 25.38 -0.32
N LYS A 282 7.26 24.76 0.63
CA LYS A 282 6.74 24.45 1.97
C LYS A 282 6.15 25.68 2.69
N ASP A 283 6.80 26.83 2.60
CA ASP A 283 6.37 28.06 3.28
C ASP A 283 5.19 28.72 2.55
N ILE A 284 5.07 28.49 1.24
CA ILE A 284 3.88 28.89 0.46
C ILE A 284 2.68 28.07 0.92
N PHE A 285 2.80 26.73 0.98
CA PHE A 285 1.74 25.86 1.50
C PHE A 285 1.33 26.22 2.94
N ASN A 286 2.29 26.50 3.81
CA ASN A 286 2.01 26.93 5.18
C ASN A 286 1.20 28.25 5.20
N GLY A 287 1.58 29.24 4.39
CA GLY A 287 0.87 30.52 4.30
C GLY A 287 -0.55 30.40 3.77
N GLU A 288 -0.78 29.48 2.83
CA GLU A 288 -2.11 29.16 2.28
C GLU A 288 -2.88 28.16 3.18
N LYS A 289 -2.33 27.79 4.35
CA LYS A 289 -2.90 26.84 5.31
C LYS A 289 -3.21 25.46 4.73
N ILE A 290 -2.42 25.03 3.74
CA ILE A 290 -2.58 23.72 3.09
C ILE A 290 -1.96 22.63 3.98
N PRO A 291 -2.77 21.65 4.45
CA PRO A 291 -2.29 20.57 5.31
C PRO A 291 -1.25 19.69 4.62
N VAL A 292 -0.35 19.09 5.41
CA VAL A 292 0.76 18.28 4.87
C VAL A 292 0.28 17.17 3.94
N TRP A 293 -0.80 16.46 4.32
CA TRP A 293 -1.34 15.38 3.51
C TRP A 293 -1.92 15.86 2.19
N GLU A 294 -2.36 17.11 2.02
CA GLU A 294 -2.93 17.59 0.75
C GLU A 294 -1.87 18.10 -0.23
N ARG A 295 -0.64 18.36 0.21
CA ARG A 295 0.38 19.07 -0.60
C ARG A 295 0.72 18.34 -1.89
N ASP A 296 0.74 17.01 -1.88
CA ASP A 296 1.06 16.20 -3.05
C ASP A 296 -0.08 16.13 -4.07
N GLU A 297 -1.28 16.59 -3.71
CA GLU A 297 -2.42 16.70 -4.64
C GLU A 297 -2.33 17.95 -5.52
N TYR A 298 -1.48 18.94 -5.17
CA TYR A 298 -1.30 20.15 -5.97
C TYR A 298 -0.09 19.98 -6.91
N PRO A 299 -0.30 19.88 -8.23
CA PRO A 299 0.80 19.66 -9.15
C PRO A 299 1.68 20.90 -9.28
N LEU A 300 2.99 20.69 -9.20
CA LEU A 300 3.99 21.69 -9.52
C LEU A 300 4.30 21.62 -11.02
N ILE A 301 4.32 22.79 -11.66
CA ILE A 301 4.74 22.96 -13.05
C ILE A 301 6.18 23.42 -13.05
N VAL A 302 7.05 22.67 -13.72
CA VAL A 302 8.48 22.93 -13.82
C VAL A 302 8.83 23.14 -15.29
N ALA A 303 9.35 24.31 -15.63
CA ALA A 303 9.79 24.65 -16.97
C ALA A 303 11.32 24.77 -16.97
N GLY A 304 12.00 23.85 -17.65
CA GLY A 304 13.44 23.64 -17.48
C GLY A 304 13.73 23.24 -16.04
N ASP A 305 14.53 24.04 -15.33
CA ASP A 305 14.87 23.84 -13.92
C ASP A 305 14.03 24.68 -12.94
N GLU A 306 13.12 25.52 -13.46
CA GLU A 306 12.38 26.50 -12.67
C GLU A 306 10.95 26.06 -12.38
N ILE A 307 10.51 26.23 -11.13
CA ILE A 307 9.13 25.96 -10.72
C ILE A 307 8.28 27.21 -11.04
N ILE A 308 7.40 27.09 -12.03
CA ILE A 308 6.62 28.22 -12.55
C ILE A 308 5.22 28.32 -11.95
N GLY A 309 4.75 27.27 -11.26
CA GLY A 309 3.47 27.33 -10.57
C GLY A 309 3.19 26.11 -9.70
N ILE A 310 2.38 26.34 -8.67
CA ILE A 310 1.68 25.32 -7.89
C ILE A 310 0.21 25.48 -8.26
N MET A 311 -0.32 24.60 -9.10
CA MET A 311 -1.68 24.75 -9.63
C MET A 311 -2.70 24.71 -8.49
N GLY A 312 -3.73 25.56 -8.56
CA GLY A 312 -4.71 25.72 -7.48
C GLY A 312 -4.24 26.57 -6.29
N VAL A 313 -2.95 26.98 -6.26
CA VAL A 313 -2.35 27.67 -5.10
C VAL A 313 -1.74 29.00 -5.51
N LYS A 314 -0.63 28.98 -6.25
CA LYS A 314 0.17 30.18 -6.53
C LYS A 314 1.01 30.01 -7.79
N ARG A 315 0.98 31.02 -8.65
CA ARG A 315 1.85 31.12 -9.85
C ARG A 315 3.17 31.81 -9.52
N SER A 316 4.17 31.63 -10.38
CA SER A 316 5.48 32.30 -10.30
C SER A 316 5.47 33.72 -10.87
N SER A 317 6.46 34.53 -10.50
CA SER A 317 6.83 35.80 -11.17
C SER A 317 7.61 35.58 -12.47
N LEU A 318 8.00 34.34 -12.79
CA LEU A 318 8.70 34.02 -14.03
C LEU A 318 7.74 33.98 -15.23
N TYR A 319 8.29 34.21 -16.43
CA TYR A 319 7.58 34.09 -17.72
C TYR A 319 6.28 34.91 -17.80
N LEU A 320 6.29 36.16 -17.30
CA LEU A 320 5.12 37.03 -17.28
C LEU A 320 4.61 37.35 -18.69
N VAL A 321 3.29 37.32 -18.86
CA VAL A 321 2.64 37.74 -20.10
C VAL A 321 2.76 39.26 -20.28
N ASN A 322 3.31 39.69 -21.41
CA ASN A 322 3.21 41.07 -21.85
C ASN A 322 1.78 41.36 -22.32
N LYS A 323 1.20 42.53 -22.02
CA LYS A 323 -0.22 42.91 -22.28
C LYS A 323 -0.75 42.68 -23.72
N LYS A 324 0.11 42.36 -24.70
CA LYS A 324 -0.24 42.07 -26.11
C LYS A 324 0.39 40.78 -26.66
N GLY A 325 0.99 39.96 -25.80
CA GLY A 325 1.71 38.75 -26.18
C GLY A 325 0.81 37.51 -26.23
N ASP A 326 1.28 36.49 -26.94
CA ASP A 326 0.65 35.17 -26.98
C ASP A 326 0.93 34.43 -25.67
N SER A 327 -0.06 33.72 -25.15
CA SER A 327 0.00 33.09 -23.84
C SER A 327 -0.08 31.57 -23.94
N ALA A 328 0.73 30.89 -23.13
CA ALA A 328 0.50 29.51 -22.74
C ALA A 328 -0.39 29.52 -21.49
N VAL A 329 -1.59 28.94 -21.62
CA VAL A 329 -2.60 28.89 -20.57
C VAL A 329 -2.56 27.50 -19.94
N PHE A 330 -2.50 27.45 -18.61
CA PHE A 330 -2.57 26.23 -17.82
C PHE A 330 -3.87 26.24 -17.01
N GLU A 331 -4.80 25.34 -17.33
CA GLU A 331 -6.08 25.21 -16.64
C GLU A 331 -6.11 23.96 -15.77
N TYR A 332 -6.43 24.13 -14.50
CA TYR A 332 -6.42 23.10 -13.47
C TYR A 332 -7.82 22.85 -12.91
N GLY A 333 -8.25 21.60 -12.96
CA GLY A 333 -9.44 21.10 -12.27
C GLY A 333 -9.05 20.05 -11.25
N ARG A 334 -9.52 20.20 -10.00
CA ARG A 334 -9.35 19.15 -8.97
C ARG A 334 -10.44 18.10 -9.17
N ILE A 335 -10.07 16.83 -9.21
CA ILE A 335 -11.02 15.72 -9.20
C ILE A 335 -11.23 15.35 -7.73
N ASN A 336 -12.41 15.66 -7.21
CA ASN A 336 -12.81 15.17 -5.90
C ASN A 336 -13.50 13.81 -6.12
N GLU A 337 -12.95 12.74 -5.57
CA GLU A 337 -13.70 11.48 -5.45
C GLU A 337 -14.81 11.72 -4.41
N ASN A 338 -16.07 11.71 -4.86
CA ASN A 338 -17.24 11.73 -3.98
C ASN A 338 -17.35 10.44 -3.18
#